data_AF-A0A6C1B225-F1
#
_entry.id   AF-A0A6C1B225-F1
#
_cell.length_a   1.000
_cell.length_b   1.000
_cell.length_c   1.000
_cell.angle_alpha   90.00
_cell.angle_beta   90.00
_cell.angle_gamma   90.00
#
_symmetry.space_group_name_H-M   'P 1'
#
loop_
_entity.id
_entity.type
_entity.pdbx_description
1 polymer ?
#
loop_
_entity_poly.entity_id
_entity_poly.type
_entity_poly.pdbx_seq_one_letter_code
_entity_poly.pdbx_strand_id
1 'polypeptide(L)'
;MRALTWADFSGAAPRRSRFGAMTASDLRERAINTALARCAPYTQPQTRGVQAFFIPGRSWVKPEFANAGNAAHNGCHRIVGQCQAFFDREARAGRAGGSFGMSAGAPRGCPAGAQARGDQAHSRAQCATIVARDCHDTRVAESGRLLRHEQGHFNLSCAMARKANGMLAAAPNFAQLLRSARRVLSQQQRRYDAQTRHGCIAAAQARWEADIAAGLARVNIPVGRRRGGRGRRR
;
A
#
# COMPACT_ATOMS: atom_id res chain seq x y z
N MET A 1 -4.00 21.29 1.29
CA MET A 1 -3.20 20.07 1.06
C MET A 1 -4.09 18.84 1.24
N ARG A 2 -4.10 17.90 0.29
CA ARG A 2 -4.82 16.62 0.33
C ARG A 2 -4.04 15.60 -0.49
N ALA A 3 -3.47 14.57 0.15
CA ALA A 3 -3.14 13.33 -0.57
C ALA A 3 -2.87 12.17 0.41
N LEU A 4 -3.93 11.43 0.74
CA LEU A 4 -3.98 10.00 0.47
C LEU A 4 -5.20 9.81 -0.46
N THR A 5 -5.22 8.84 -1.39
CA THR A 5 -6.48 8.36 -2.00
C THR A 5 -6.30 7.04 -2.76
N TRP A 6 -7.17 6.05 -2.51
CA TRP A 6 -8.03 5.47 -3.58
C TRP A 6 -9.50 5.79 -3.24
N ALA A 7 -9.75 7.11 -3.21
CA ALA A 7 -10.72 7.87 -2.42
C ALA A 7 -10.80 7.45 -0.94
N ASP A 8 -9.63 7.17 -0.37
CA ASP A 8 -9.37 6.84 1.04
C ASP A 8 -10.08 5.62 1.59
N PHE A 9 -10.19 4.62 0.72
CA PHE A 9 -10.41 3.21 1.05
C PHE A 9 -11.61 3.04 2.00
N SER A 10 -12.81 3.07 1.41
CA SER A 10 -14.11 3.30 2.05
C SER A 10 -14.57 2.30 3.14
N GLY A 11 -13.73 1.35 3.54
CA GLY A 11 -13.98 0.45 4.66
C GLY A 11 -13.62 1.08 6.00
N ALA A 12 -14.24 0.57 7.07
CA ALA A 12 -13.93 1.00 8.43
C ALA A 12 -12.58 0.43 8.90
N ALA A 13 -11.69 1.30 9.34
CA ALA A 13 -10.42 0.88 9.93
C ALA A 13 -10.64 0.15 11.28
N PRO A 14 -10.10 -1.07 11.48
CA PRO A 14 -10.23 -1.76 12.76
C PRO A 14 -9.53 -0.98 13.87
N ARG A 15 -10.26 -0.67 14.96
CA ARG A 15 -9.76 0.15 16.09
C ARG A 15 -8.47 -0.37 16.70
N ARG A 16 -8.30 -1.69 16.76
CA ARG A 16 -7.12 -2.37 17.34
C ARG A 16 -6.05 -2.74 16.32
N SER A 17 -6.20 -2.34 15.05
CA SER A 17 -5.17 -2.61 14.05
C SER A 17 -3.90 -1.83 14.38
N ARG A 18 -2.76 -2.51 14.32
CA ARG A 18 -1.44 -1.87 14.43
C ARG A 18 -0.99 -1.20 13.13
N PHE A 19 -1.71 -1.41 12.03
CA PHE A 19 -1.37 -0.87 10.71
C PHE A 19 -2.11 0.44 10.42
N GLY A 20 -1.52 1.29 9.59
CA GLY A 20 -2.10 2.58 9.19
C GLY A 20 -3.12 2.47 8.06
N ALA A 21 -3.01 1.44 7.21
CA ALA A 21 -3.91 1.18 6.09
C ALA A 21 -3.91 -0.33 5.74
N MET A 22 -4.83 -0.71 4.86
CA MET A 22 -4.87 -2.02 4.21
C MET A 22 -5.63 -1.95 2.88
N THR A 23 -5.08 -2.58 1.86
CA THR A 23 -5.68 -2.72 0.53
C THR A 23 -6.24 -4.13 0.32
N ALA A 24 -7.55 -4.22 0.14
CA ALA A 24 -8.21 -5.43 -0.28
C ALA A 24 -8.32 -5.48 -1.81
N SER A 25 -7.79 -6.55 -2.41
CA SER A 25 -7.93 -6.82 -3.85
C SER A 25 -8.08 -8.31 -4.12
N ASP A 26 -8.65 -8.66 -5.27
CA ASP A 26 -8.83 -10.03 -5.74
C ASP A 26 -8.62 -10.13 -7.25
N LEU A 27 -8.52 -11.34 -7.77
CA LEU A 27 -8.58 -11.65 -9.19
C LEU A 27 -9.98 -12.13 -9.53
N ARG A 28 -10.57 -11.62 -10.61
CA ARG A 28 -11.88 -12.04 -11.10
C ARG A 28 -11.83 -12.40 -12.57
N GLU A 29 -12.80 -13.17 -12.99
CA GLU A 29 -13.06 -13.37 -14.40
C GLU A 29 -13.59 -12.09 -15.02
N ARG A 30 -13.14 -11.81 -16.25
CA ARG A 30 -13.62 -10.73 -17.10
C ARG A 30 -13.98 -11.31 -18.45
N ALA A 31 -15.19 -11.03 -18.93
CA ALA A 31 -15.53 -11.33 -20.32
C ALA A 31 -14.68 -10.47 -21.28
N ILE A 32 -14.12 -11.08 -22.31
CA ILE A 32 -13.37 -10.39 -23.37
C ILE A 32 -14.29 -10.23 -24.56
N ASN A 33 -14.44 -9.01 -25.06
CA ASN A 33 -15.19 -8.75 -26.27
C ASN A 33 -14.42 -9.30 -27.49
N THR A 34 -14.84 -10.47 -27.96
CA THR A 34 -14.23 -11.15 -29.10
C THR A 34 -14.58 -10.52 -30.45
N ALA A 35 -15.53 -9.58 -30.50
CA ALA A 35 -15.82 -8.82 -31.72
C ALA A 35 -14.63 -7.92 -32.15
N LEU A 36 -13.71 -7.61 -31.23
CA LEU A 36 -12.44 -6.92 -31.51
C LEU A 36 -11.31 -7.87 -31.94
N ALA A 37 -11.49 -9.19 -31.84
CA ALA A 37 -10.48 -10.20 -32.17
C ALA A 37 -10.53 -10.67 -33.64
N ARG A 38 -11.22 -9.93 -34.52
CA ARG A 38 -11.48 -10.29 -35.93
C ARG A 38 -10.23 -10.45 -36.80
N CYS A 39 -9.09 -9.92 -36.38
CA CYS A 39 -7.83 -10.01 -37.15
C CYS A 39 -6.88 -11.13 -36.68
N ALA A 40 -7.29 -11.98 -35.73
CA ALA A 40 -6.48 -13.13 -35.31
C ALA A 40 -6.85 -14.38 -36.14
N PRO A 41 -5.88 -15.11 -36.73
CA PRO A 41 -6.16 -16.39 -37.37
C PRO A 41 -6.80 -17.35 -36.36
N TYR A 42 -7.69 -18.19 -36.88
CA TYR A 42 -8.74 -19.01 -36.25
C TYR A 42 -8.27 -19.95 -35.11
N THR A 43 -7.71 -19.41 -34.03
CA THR A 43 -7.61 -20.08 -32.73
C THR A 43 -8.64 -19.44 -31.82
N GLN A 44 -9.65 -20.21 -31.42
CA GLN A 44 -10.74 -19.86 -30.50
C GLN A 44 -10.41 -18.60 -29.66
N PRO A 45 -10.97 -17.42 -29.97
CA PRO A 45 -10.64 -16.20 -29.25
C PRO A 45 -11.03 -16.44 -27.79
N GLN A 46 -10.09 -16.20 -26.88
CA GLN A 46 -10.38 -16.38 -25.47
C GLN A 46 -11.45 -15.39 -25.06
N THR A 47 -12.66 -15.90 -24.81
CA THR A 47 -13.81 -15.11 -24.39
C THR A 47 -13.70 -14.66 -22.92
N ARG A 48 -12.66 -15.11 -22.22
CA ARG A 48 -12.48 -14.96 -20.78
C ARG A 48 -11.06 -14.55 -20.47
N GLY A 49 -10.92 -13.57 -19.59
CA GLY A 49 -9.65 -13.12 -19.03
C GLY A 49 -9.70 -13.02 -17.51
N VAL A 50 -8.55 -12.78 -16.92
CA VAL A 50 -8.37 -12.49 -15.50
C VAL A 50 -8.14 -10.99 -15.34
N GLN A 51 -8.85 -10.36 -14.42
CA GLN A 51 -8.71 -8.96 -14.06
C GLN A 51 -8.48 -8.81 -12.56
N ALA A 52 -7.56 -7.91 -12.19
CA ALA A 52 -7.42 -7.48 -10.80
C ALA A 52 -8.55 -6.52 -10.43
N PHE A 53 -9.14 -6.72 -9.26
CA PHE A 53 -10.29 -5.96 -8.78
C PHE A 53 -9.95 -5.38 -7.40
N PHE A 54 -9.95 -4.04 -7.30
CA PHE A 54 -9.84 -3.32 -6.04
C PHE A 54 -11.19 -3.36 -5.30
N ILE A 55 -11.18 -3.57 -3.99
CA ILE A 55 -12.40 -3.71 -3.18
C ILE A 55 -12.46 -2.56 -2.16
N PRO A 56 -13.07 -1.41 -2.50
CA PRO A 56 -13.09 -0.23 -1.63
C PRO A 56 -13.64 -0.51 -0.23
N GLY A 57 -14.81 -1.15 -0.12
CA GLY A 57 -15.46 -1.40 1.17
C GLY A 57 -14.75 -2.39 2.11
N ARG A 58 -13.69 -3.07 1.65
CA ARG A 58 -12.82 -3.93 2.47
C ARG A 58 -11.43 -3.37 2.67
N SER A 59 -11.09 -2.32 1.93
CA SER A 59 -9.84 -1.60 2.09
C SER A 59 -10.09 -0.46 3.07
N TRP A 60 -9.09 -0.06 3.85
CA TRP A 60 -9.27 1.01 4.84
C TRP A 60 -7.96 1.77 5.08
N VAL A 61 -8.08 2.97 5.62
CA VAL A 61 -6.99 3.80 6.13
C VAL A 61 -7.46 4.42 7.45
N LYS A 62 -6.56 4.56 8.42
CA LYS A 62 -6.90 5.29 9.65
C LYS A 62 -7.05 6.80 9.40
N PRO A 63 -7.95 7.48 10.13
CA PRO A 63 -8.25 8.90 9.92
C PRO A 63 -7.04 9.82 9.96
N GLU A 64 -6.05 9.54 10.82
CA GLU A 64 -4.85 10.36 10.99
C GLU A 64 -3.94 10.37 9.75
N PHE A 65 -4.02 9.33 8.90
CA PHE A 65 -3.26 9.25 7.65
C PHE A 65 -4.09 9.74 6.46
N ALA A 66 -5.41 9.46 6.43
CA ALA A 66 -6.31 9.99 5.41
C ALA A 66 -6.36 11.52 5.42
N ASN A 67 -6.37 12.12 6.63
CA ASN A 67 -6.45 13.56 6.83
C ASN A 67 -5.11 14.17 7.26
N ALA A 68 -3.99 13.63 6.77
CA ALA A 68 -2.66 14.06 7.17
C ALA A 68 -2.40 15.57 6.96
N GLY A 69 -3.05 16.17 5.96
CA GLY A 69 -3.01 17.60 5.67
C GLY A 69 -3.90 18.47 6.55
N ASN A 70 -4.62 17.92 7.53
CA ASN A 70 -5.48 18.67 8.44
C ASN A 70 -4.95 18.57 9.88
N ALA A 71 -4.47 19.68 10.44
CA ALA A 71 -3.88 19.75 11.77
C ALA A 71 -4.83 19.30 12.91
N ALA A 72 -6.14 19.42 12.71
CA ALA A 72 -7.14 18.95 13.68
C ALA A 72 -7.22 17.42 13.73
N HIS A 73 -6.90 16.72 12.62
CA HIS A 73 -7.09 15.27 12.49
C HIS A 73 -5.78 14.47 12.42
N ASN A 74 -4.67 15.10 12.03
CA ASN A 74 -3.37 14.44 11.87
C ASN A 74 -2.58 14.25 13.20
N GLY A 75 -3.17 14.66 14.32
CA GLY A 75 -2.60 14.54 15.66
C GLY A 75 -1.53 15.59 16.02
N CYS A 76 -1.26 16.57 15.16
CA CYS A 76 -0.25 17.60 15.41
C CYS A 76 -0.65 18.57 16.54
N HIS A 77 -1.95 18.79 16.77
CA HIS A 77 -2.43 19.61 17.90
C HIS A 77 -1.85 19.16 19.25
N ARG A 78 -1.68 17.84 19.46
CA ARG A 78 -1.11 17.29 20.69
C ARG A 78 0.37 17.64 20.84
N ILE A 79 1.13 17.61 19.74
CA ILE A 79 2.56 17.94 19.76
C ILE A 79 2.75 19.45 20.00
N VAL A 80 1.91 20.28 19.36
CA VAL A 80 1.88 21.72 19.62
C VAL A 80 1.54 22.02 21.08
N GLY A 81 0.55 21.33 21.66
CA GLY A 81 0.21 21.48 23.08
C GLY A 81 1.33 21.05 24.03
N GLN A 82 2.07 19.98 23.70
CA GLN A 82 3.26 19.57 24.45
C GLN A 82 4.38 20.61 24.41
N CYS A 83 4.60 21.22 23.24
CA CYS A 83 5.54 22.33 23.07
C CYS A 83 5.13 23.53 23.92
N GLN A 84 3.87 23.94 23.86
CA GLN A 84 3.37 25.08 24.65
C GLN A 84 3.52 24.82 26.14
N ALA A 85 3.12 23.63 26.61
CA ALA A 85 3.25 23.24 28.01
C ALA A 85 4.72 23.19 28.49
N PHE A 86 5.67 22.89 27.60
CA PHE A 86 7.10 22.98 27.91
C PHE A 86 7.50 24.42 28.23
N PHE A 87 7.19 25.37 27.35
CA PHE A 87 7.51 26.78 27.60
C PHE A 87 6.74 27.38 28.77
N ASP A 88 5.50 26.96 29.00
CA ASP A 88 4.71 27.37 30.17
C ASP A 88 5.35 26.87 31.48
N ARG A 89 6.05 25.73 31.48
CA ARG A 89 6.81 25.24 32.64
C ARG A 89 8.11 26.02 32.84
N GLU A 90 8.84 26.29 31.76
CA GLU A 90 10.07 27.09 31.83
C GLU A 90 9.79 28.50 32.39
N ALA A 91 8.73 29.16 31.89
CA ALA A 91 8.30 30.46 32.38
C ALA A 91 7.95 30.43 33.89
N ARG A 92 7.20 29.42 34.34
CA ARG A 92 6.86 29.25 35.77
C ARG A 92 8.07 28.96 36.65
N ALA A 93 9.12 28.37 36.10
CA ALA A 93 10.37 28.11 36.81
C ALA A 93 11.33 29.31 36.79
N GLY A 94 10.93 30.46 36.21
CA GLY A 94 11.81 31.62 36.04
C GLY A 94 12.98 31.37 35.08
N ARG A 95 12.91 30.32 34.25
CA ARG A 95 13.96 29.97 33.29
C ARG A 95 13.64 30.57 31.92
N ALA A 96 14.68 31.09 31.27
CA ALA A 96 14.66 31.48 29.87
C ALA A 96 15.71 30.65 29.12
N GLY A 97 15.45 30.32 27.83
CA GLY A 97 16.46 29.69 26.96
C GLY A 97 16.32 28.18 26.67
N GLY A 98 15.13 27.59 26.84
CA GLY A 98 14.87 26.20 26.43
C GLY A 98 14.57 26.05 24.93
N SER A 99 14.69 24.82 24.41
CA SER A 99 14.20 24.48 23.08
C SER A 99 13.30 23.24 23.10
N PHE A 100 12.35 23.21 22.17
CA PHE A 100 11.46 22.08 21.95
C PHE A 100 11.40 21.76 20.46
N GLY A 101 11.66 20.51 20.10
CA GLY A 101 11.58 20.05 18.72
C GLY A 101 11.09 18.61 18.63
N MET A 102 10.67 18.21 17.44
CA MET A 102 10.42 16.80 17.14
C MET A 102 11.75 16.09 16.89
N SER A 103 11.81 14.80 17.22
CA SER A 103 13.01 14.00 16.93
C SER A 103 13.15 13.81 15.42
N ALA A 104 14.30 14.19 14.86
CA ALA A 104 14.65 13.97 13.46
C ALA A 104 14.95 12.48 13.14
N GLY A 105 15.00 11.61 14.16
CA GLY A 105 15.25 10.19 13.97
C GLY A 105 14.07 9.45 13.33
N ALA A 106 14.38 8.36 12.61
CA ALA A 106 13.34 7.47 12.08
C ALA A 106 12.43 6.96 13.21
N PRO A 107 11.11 6.80 12.97
CA PRO A 107 10.21 6.21 13.94
C PRO A 107 10.72 4.84 14.41
N ARG A 108 10.71 4.63 15.75
CA ARG A 108 11.03 3.31 16.32
C ARG A 108 10.11 2.26 15.71
N GLY A 109 10.69 1.21 15.13
CA GLY A 109 9.90 0.17 14.48
C GLY A 109 9.53 0.46 13.02
N CYS A 110 9.92 1.59 12.44
CA CYS A 110 9.80 1.81 11.00
C CYS A 110 10.92 2.73 10.46
N PRO A 111 12.08 2.17 10.06
CA PRO A 111 13.19 2.95 9.51
C PRO A 111 12.83 3.79 8.28
N ALA A 112 11.90 3.30 7.45
CA ALA A 112 11.41 4.03 6.28
C ALA A 112 10.31 5.06 6.61
N GLY A 113 9.85 5.14 7.86
CA GLY A 113 8.81 6.08 8.28
C GLY A 113 9.29 7.52 8.14
N ALA A 114 8.36 8.44 7.87
CA ALA A 114 8.70 9.84 7.70
C ALA A 114 9.38 10.42 8.94
N GLN A 115 10.40 11.23 8.69
CA GLN A 115 11.20 11.92 9.70
C GLN A 115 10.81 13.38 9.77
N ALA A 116 10.84 13.92 10.99
CA ALA A 116 10.79 15.36 11.19
C ALA A 116 12.08 16.00 10.66
N ARG A 117 12.00 17.24 10.20
CA ARG A 117 13.18 18.06 9.89
C ARG A 117 14.04 18.30 11.13
N GLY A 118 13.42 18.29 12.31
CA GLY A 118 14.09 18.58 13.58
C GLY A 118 14.11 20.08 13.88
N ASP A 119 13.15 20.83 13.34
CA ASP A 119 13.05 22.26 13.60
C ASP A 119 12.73 22.48 15.09
N GLN A 120 13.39 23.46 15.71
CA GLN A 120 13.23 23.75 17.13
C GLN A 120 12.47 25.05 17.35
N ALA A 121 11.45 24.99 18.20
CA ALA A 121 10.90 26.18 18.84
C ALA A 121 11.79 26.56 20.02
N HIS A 122 12.04 27.86 20.16
CA HIS A 122 12.73 28.52 21.27
C HIS A 122 11.79 29.44 22.05
N SER A 123 10.52 29.49 21.67
CA SER A 123 9.48 30.21 22.39
C SER A 123 8.11 29.52 22.27
N ARG A 124 7.23 29.85 23.21
CA ARG A 124 5.84 29.36 23.19
C ARG A 124 5.10 29.71 21.89
N ALA A 125 5.34 30.92 21.35
CA ALA A 125 4.72 31.38 20.11
C ALA A 125 5.18 30.54 18.90
N GLN A 126 6.45 30.12 18.89
CA GLN A 126 7.02 29.30 17.83
C GLN A 126 6.44 27.86 17.78
N CYS A 127 5.76 27.39 18.84
CA CYS A 127 5.10 26.09 18.81
C CYS A 127 4.03 25.98 17.70
N ALA A 128 3.28 27.07 17.46
CA ALA A 128 2.20 27.09 16.47
C ALA A 128 2.70 27.26 15.03
N THR A 129 3.97 27.61 14.84
CA THR A 129 4.54 27.89 13.52
C THR A 129 5.64 26.90 13.14
N ILE A 130 6.63 26.69 14.00
CA ILE A 130 7.79 25.83 13.75
C ILE A 130 7.41 24.36 13.97
N VAL A 131 7.03 24.01 15.20
CA VAL A 131 6.71 22.62 15.57
C VAL A 131 5.46 22.12 14.84
N ALA A 132 4.46 22.98 14.67
CA ALA A 132 3.26 22.64 13.91
C ALA A 132 3.58 22.29 12.45
N ARG A 133 4.46 23.07 11.80
CA ARG A 133 4.88 22.83 10.41
C ARG A 133 5.69 21.54 10.29
N ASP A 134 6.68 21.33 11.15
CA ASP A 134 7.51 20.13 11.12
C ASP A 134 6.66 18.85 11.32
N CYS A 135 5.73 18.89 12.28
CA CYS A 135 4.76 17.81 12.46
C CYS A 135 3.92 17.59 11.21
N HIS A 136 3.36 18.66 10.64
CA HIS A 136 2.49 18.57 9.48
C HIS A 136 3.19 17.91 8.30
N ASP A 137 4.40 18.36 7.96
CA ASP A 137 5.18 17.85 6.85
C ASP A 137 5.51 16.37 7.06
N THR A 138 5.86 15.98 8.29
CA THR A 138 6.07 14.58 8.67
C THR A 138 4.81 13.72 8.45
N ARG A 139 3.63 14.22 8.83
CA ARG A 139 2.37 13.47 8.67
C ARG A 139 1.98 13.29 7.21
N VAL A 140 2.14 14.33 6.40
CA VAL A 140 1.89 14.28 4.96
C VAL A 140 2.84 13.29 4.29
N ALA A 141 4.13 13.34 4.63
CA ALA A 141 5.12 12.41 4.10
C ALA A 141 4.84 10.94 4.49
N GLU A 142 4.44 10.68 5.73
CA GLU A 142 4.10 9.34 6.20
C GLU A 142 2.84 8.80 5.51
N SER A 143 1.84 9.65 5.31
CA SER A 143 0.65 9.30 4.53
C SER A 143 1.02 8.91 3.09
N GLY A 144 1.87 9.69 2.43
CA GLY A 144 2.38 9.35 1.10
C GLY A 144 3.15 8.03 1.06
N ARG A 145 3.95 7.72 2.09
CA ARG A 145 4.64 6.42 2.22
C ARG A 145 3.66 5.26 2.34
N LEU A 146 2.65 5.39 3.19
CA LEU A 146 1.60 4.39 3.34
C LEU A 146 0.87 4.14 2.02
N LEU A 147 0.51 5.20 1.27
CA LEU A 147 -0.13 5.03 -0.04
C LEU A 147 0.69 4.17 -0.99
N ARG A 148 1.99 4.41 -1.05
CA ARG A 148 2.89 3.66 -1.93
C ARG A 148 2.91 2.17 -1.56
N HIS A 149 2.95 1.86 -0.27
CA HIS A 149 2.92 0.47 0.19
C HIS A 149 1.61 -0.22 -0.21
N GLU A 150 0.49 0.45 0.01
CA GLU A 150 -0.85 -0.02 -0.35
C GLU A 150 -1.06 -0.18 -1.86
N GLN A 151 -0.54 0.76 -2.65
CA GLN A 151 -0.50 0.66 -4.10
C GLN A 151 0.27 -0.57 -4.56
N GLY A 152 1.35 -0.94 -3.85
CA GLY A 152 2.11 -2.16 -4.13
C GLY A 152 1.26 -3.43 -4.04
N HIS A 153 0.37 -3.55 -3.06
CA HIS A 153 -0.57 -4.68 -2.98
C HIS A 153 -1.47 -4.78 -4.20
N PHE A 154 -2.03 -3.65 -4.66
CA PHE A 154 -2.88 -3.65 -5.85
C PHE A 154 -2.09 -3.90 -7.14
N ASN A 155 -0.89 -3.33 -7.25
CA ASN A 155 -0.01 -3.55 -8.40
C ASN A 155 0.40 -5.03 -8.51
N LEU A 156 0.62 -5.71 -7.37
CA LEU A 156 0.89 -7.14 -7.32
C LEU A 156 -0.30 -7.94 -7.88
N SER A 157 -1.54 -7.56 -7.55
CA SER A 157 -2.75 -8.15 -8.13
C SER A 157 -2.82 -7.94 -9.64
N CYS A 158 -2.53 -6.73 -10.13
CA CYS A 158 -2.46 -6.43 -11.56
C CYS A 158 -1.40 -7.26 -12.29
N ALA A 159 -0.20 -7.40 -11.72
CA ALA A 159 0.86 -8.22 -12.29
C ALA A 159 0.47 -9.71 -12.33
N MET A 160 -0.17 -10.23 -11.27
CA MET A 160 -0.69 -11.59 -11.25
C MET A 160 -1.76 -11.83 -12.32
N ALA A 161 -2.68 -10.86 -12.52
CA ALA A 161 -3.69 -10.94 -13.58
C ALA A 161 -3.04 -11.03 -14.96
N ARG A 162 -2.05 -10.16 -15.26
CA ARG A 162 -1.29 -10.21 -16.52
C ARG A 162 -0.60 -11.56 -16.71
N LYS A 163 0.03 -12.09 -15.66
CA LYS A 163 0.70 -13.39 -15.69
C LYS A 163 -0.28 -14.54 -15.96
N ALA A 164 -1.43 -14.55 -15.31
CA ALA A 164 -2.48 -15.53 -15.58
C ALA A 164 -3.00 -15.42 -17.02
N ASN A 165 -3.21 -14.20 -17.53
CA ASN A 165 -3.66 -13.99 -18.90
C ASN A 165 -2.68 -14.56 -19.94
N GLY A 166 -1.37 -14.38 -19.73
CA GLY A 166 -0.35 -14.98 -20.60
C GLY A 166 -0.34 -16.51 -20.61
N MET A 167 -0.98 -17.16 -19.62
CA MET A 167 -1.06 -18.62 -19.53
C MET A 167 -2.35 -19.20 -20.11
N LEU A 168 -3.33 -18.38 -20.46
CA LEU A 168 -4.67 -18.86 -20.81
C LEU A 168 -4.66 -19.84 -21.99
N ALA A 169 -3.79 -19.64 -22.98
CA ALA A 169 -3.72 -20.51 -24.18
C ALA A 169 -3.21 -21.92 -23.86
N ALA A 170 -2.30 -22.02 -22.89
CA ALA A 170 -1.71 -23.28 -22.44
C ALA A 170 -2.50 -23.92 -21.29
N ALA A 171 -3.32 -23.15 -20.58
CA ALA A 171 -4.05 -23.63 -19.42
C ALA A 171 -5.10 -24.68 -19.83
N PRO A 172 -5.16 -25.85 -19.16
CA PRO A 172 -6.18 -26.86 -19.46
C PRO A 172 -7.59 -26.40 -19.11
N ASN A 173 -7.71 -25.51 -18.12
CA ASN A 173 -8.96 -25.14 -17.49
C ASN A 173 -8.84 -23.73 -16.87
N PHE A 174 -9.67 -22.80 -17.33
CA PHE A 174 -9.69 -21.41 -16.84
C PHE A 174 -9.94 -21.31 -15.34
N ALA A 175 -10.90 -22.08 -14.80
CA ALA A 175 -11.24 -22.03 -13.38
C ALA A 175 -10.08 -22.53 -12.51
N GLN A 176 -9.32 -23.54 -12.97
CA GLN A 176 -8.12 -24.00 -12.28
C GLN A 176 -7.00 -22.95 -12.30
N LEU A 177 -6.81 -22.27 -13.44
CA LEU A 177 -5.86 -21.15 -13.55
C LEU A 177 -6.24 -20.02 -12.60
N LEU A 178 -7.49 -19.57 -12.59
CA LEU A 178 -7.96 -18.49 -11.71
C LEU A 178 -7.79 -18.86 -10.23
N ARG A 179 -8.19 -20.08 -9.81
CA ARG A 179 -8.00 -20.55 -8.44
C ARG A 179 -6.51 -20.58 -8.04
N SER A 180 -5.64 -21.04 -8.94
CA SER A 180 -4.21 -21.11 -8.66
C SER A 180 -3.58 -19.73 -8.59
N ALA A 181 -3.96 -18.82 -9.50
CA ALA A 181 -3.53 -17.43 -9.49
C ALA A 181 -3.94 -16.71 -8.19
N ARG A 182 -5.18 -16.90 -7.72
CA ARG A 182 -5.64 -16.36 -6.42
C ARG A 182 -4.83 -16.89 -5.24
N ARG A 183 -4.55 -18.20 -5.19
CA ARG A 183 -3.73 -18.80 -4.14
C ARG A 183 -2.31 -18.22 -4.13
N VAL A 184 -1.69 -18.12 -5.31
CA VAL A 184 -0.34 -17.56 -5.45
C VAL A 184 -0.32 -16.07 -5.09
N LEU A 185 -1.30 -15.28 -5.55
CA LEU A 185 -1.46 -13.88 -5.15
C LEU A 185 -1.51 -13.73 -3.63
N SER A 186 -2.34 -14.51 -2.96
CA SER A 186 -2.46 -14.48 -1.49
C SER A 186 -1.13 -14.79 -0.79
N GLN A 187 -0.35 -15.74 -1.32
CA GLN A 187 0.99 -16.03 -0.81
C GLN A 187 1.97 -14.87 -1.05
N GLN A 188 1.95 -14.27 -2.25
CA GLN A 188 2.84 -13.16 -2.56
C GLN A 188 2.49 -11.90 -1.75
N GLN A 189 1.21 -11.60 -1.51
CA GLN A 189 0.82 -10.47 -0.64
C GLN A 189 1.37 -10.62 0.77
N ARG A 190 1.27 -11.82 1.38
CA ARG A 190 1.88 -12.08 2.70
C ARG A 190 3.40 -11.96 2.70
N ARG A 191 4.05 -12.40 1.62
CA ARG A 191 5.51 -12.27 1.48
C ARG A 191 5.93 -10.81 1.33
N TYR A 192 5.19 -10.03 0.54
CA TYR A 192 5.41 -8.61 0.37
C TYR A 192 5.31 -7.87 1.70
N ASP A 193 4.23 -8.09 2.47
CA ASP A 193 4.10 -7.57 3.84
C ASP A 193 5.28 -7.94 4.73
N ALA A 194 5.61 -9.23 4.80
CA ALA A 194 6.66 -9.73 5.68
C ALA A 194 8.04 -9.17 5.32
N GLN A 195 8.41 -9.20 4.05
CA GLN A 195 9.74 -8.80 3.57
C GLN A 195 9.95 -7.29 3.56
N THR A 196 8.88 -6.51 3.32
CA THR A 196 8.94 -5.05 3.45
C THR A 196 8.75 -4.59 4.89
N ARG A 197 8.39 -5.50 5.81
CA ARG A 197 7.89 -5.19 7.15
C ARG A 197 6.79 -4.15 7.09
N HIS A 198 5.77 -4.39 6.26
CA HIS A 198 4.67 -3.47 5.99
C HIS A 198 5.14 -2.09 5.51
N GLY A 199 6.09 -2.10 4.57
CA GLY A 199 6.69 -0.89 3.97
C GLY A 199 7.74 -0.18 4.82
N CYS A 200 8.17 -0.76 5.94
CA CYS A 200 9.20 -0.16 6.81
C CYS A 200 10.65 -0.43 6.37
N ILE A 201 10.86 -1.30 5.38
CA ILE A 201 12.17 -1.59 4.78
C ILE A 201 12.17 -1.06 3.35
N ALA A 202 12.66 0.18 3.16
CA ALA A 202 12.63 0.87 1.87
C ALA A 202 13.30 0.10 0.73
N ALA A 203 14.46 -0.53 1.00
CA ALA A 203 15.15 -1.34 -0.01
C ALA A 203 14.34 -2.59 -0.43
N ALA A 204 13.59 -3.20 0.49
CA ALA A 204 12.73 -4.33 0.15
C ALA A 204 11.49 -3.87 -0.62
N GLN A 205 10.91 -2.74 -0.23
CA GLN A 205 9.80 -2.09 -0.94
C GLN A 205 10.18 -1.84 -2.41
N ALA A 206 11.32 -1.20 -2.66
CA ALA A 206 11.80 -0.90 -4.01
C ALA A 206 12.07 -2.17 -4.84
N ARG A 207 12.64 -3.22 -4.23
CA ARG A 207 12.84 -4.51 -4.92
C ARG A 207 11.52 -5.14 -5.36
N TRP A 208 10.50 -5.13 -4.50
CA TRP A 208 9.18 -5.63 -4.86
C TRP A 208 8.51 -4.81 -5.95
N GLU A 209 8.63 -3.48 -5.90
CA GLU A 209 8.12 -2.59 -6.95
C GLU A 209 8.76 -2.91 -8.31
N ALA A 210 10.07 -3.14 -8.33
CA ALA A 210 10.79 -3.56 -9.53
C ALA A 210 10.35 -4.95 -10.04
N ASP A 211 10.23 -5.94 -9.15
CA ASP A 211 9.76 -7.29 -9.52
C ASP A 211 8.32 -7.29 -10.06
N ILE A 212 7.45 -6.45 -9.48
CA ILE A 212 6.07 -6.26 -9.94
C ILE A 212 6.03 -5.61 -11.32
N ALA A 213 6.86 -4.58 -11.54
CA ALA A 213 7.01 -3.92 -12.83
C ALA A 213 7.52 -4.90 -13.90
N ALA A 214 8.47 -5.76 -13.55
CA ALA A 214 9.01 -6.83 -14.40
C ALA A 214 8.05 -8.05 -14.57
N GLY A 215 6.83 -7.99 -14.04
CA GLY A 215 5.81 -9.03 -14.27
C GLY A 215 6.02 -10.32 -13.45
N LEU A 216 6.72 -10.23 -12.32
CA LEU A 216 6.92 -11.32 -11.37
C LEU A 216 7.56 -12.56 -12.03
N ALA A 217 8.68 -12.39 -12.72
CA ALA A 217 9.34 -13.45 -13.49
C ALA A 217 9.59 -14.73 -12.68
N ARG A 218 9.92 -14.59 -11.39
CA ARG A 218 10.23 -15.71 -10.48
C ARG A 218 9.01 -16.39 -9.84
N VAL A 219 7.80 -15.89 -10.10
CA VAL A 219 6.56 -16.38 -9.48
C VAL A 219 5.83 -17.32 -10.43
N ASN A 220 5.71 -18.59 -10.08
CA ASN A 220 5.02 -19.58 -10.91
C ASN A 220 3.56 -19.76 -10.47
N ILE A 221 2.64 -19.77 -11.42
CA ILE A 221 1.25 -20.17 -11.20
C ILE A 221 1.13 -21.65 -11.62
N PRO A 222 1.00 -22.59 -10.67
CA PRO A 222 0.91 -23.99 -11.04
C PRO A 222 -0.47 -24.28 -11.62
N VAL A 223 -0.50 -24.66 -12.90
CA VAL A 223 -1.68 -25.25 -13.55
C VAL A 223 -1.31 -26.68 -13.94
N GLY A 224 -2.19 -27.64 -13.67
CA GLY A 224 -1.95 -29.02 -14.06
C GLY A 224 -1.69 -29.10 -15.58
N ARG A 225 -0.94 -30.11 -16.03
CA ARG A 225 -0.84 -30.39 -17.46
C ARG A 225 -2.21 -30.81 -18.00
N ARG A 226 -2.55 -30.43 -19.24
CA ARG A 226 -3.65 -31.07 -19.98
C ARG A 226 -3.39 -32.58 -19.93
N ARG A 227 -4.31 -33.35 -19.35
CA ARG A 227 -4.27 -34.82 -19.48
C ARG A 227 -4.39 -35.09 -20.98
N GLY A 228 -3.30 -35.50 -21.61
CA GLY A 228 -3.32 -35.98 -22.99
C GLY A 228 -4.37 -37.09 -23.07
N GLY A 229 -5.29 -36.98 -24.03
CA GLY A 229 -6.29 -38.01 -24.26
C GLY A 229 -5.57 -39.36 -24.40
N ARG A 230 -5.94 -40.33 -23.56
CA ARG A 230 -5.56 -41.73 -23.81
C ARG A 230 -6.15 -42.07 -25.17
N GLY A 231 -5.29 -42.09 -26.19
CA GLY A 231 -5.62 -42.70 -27.47
C GLY A 231 -6.07 -44.12 -27.18
N ARG A 232 -7.36 -44.38 -27.33
CA ARG A 232 -7.86 -45.75 -27.48
C ARG A 232 -7.17 -46.30 -28.72
N ARG A 233 -6.14 -47.13 -28.51
CA ARG A 233 -5.67 -48.03 -29.56
C ARG A 233 -6.85 -48.94 -29.89
N ARG A 234 -7.30 -48.85 -31.14
CA ARG A 234 -8.23 -49.80 -31.74
C ARG A 234 -7.49 -51.10 -32.01
#